data_AF-A0A916CI16-F1
#
_entry.id   AF-A0A916CI16-F1
#
_cell.length_a   1.000
_cell.length_b   1.000
_cell.length_c   1.000
_cell.angle_alpha   90.00
_cell.angle_beta   90.00
_cell.angle_gamma   90.00
#
_symmetry.space_group_name_H-M   'P 1'
#
loop_
_entity.id
_entity.type
_entity.pdbx_description
1 polymer ?
#
loop_
_entity_poly.entity_id
_entity_poly.type
_entity_poly.pdbx_seq_one_letter_code
_entity_poly.pdbx_strand_id
1 'polypeptide(L)'
;MNVGLKRKLRLFGQSIQTTQDLYPSNGEVYFLWSFIQGSIMIPETRWQLRHAWGMCERHGFLAVAVEGAFRHCFFHGPAIVYGELMERALAAFNVIRPFEEIQIVRHLREIQPCLMCELEYGPHTHREYLPDYIRAGKDLSQIRAFAQETAPYWRALVCGRCAGTDAQPRCRIHLRQDLANGSTRIAEKRAQVEYITEHIATYRQSFVWEYRDSETLENRAALISAIGWCSGWRPWLVLMNLVPNRTG
;
A
#
# COMPACT_ATOMS: atom_id res chain seq x y z
N MET A 1 -5.06 24.40 30.53
CA MET A 1 -3.76 23.78 30.22
C MET A 1 -3.80 23.28 28.79
N ASN A 2 -3.23 24.05 27.87
CA ASN A 2 -3.49 23.93 26.44
C ASN A 2 -2.20 24.23 25.66
N VAL A 3 -1.19 23.35 25.78
CA VAL A 3 0.04 23.37 24.97
C VAL A 3 0.62 21.94 24.97
N GLY A 4 0.35 21.13 23.94
CA GLY A 4 0.92 19.77 23.89
C GLY A 4 0.64 18.94 22.64
N LEU A 5 -0.52 19.12 22.00
CA LEU A 5 -0.85 18.41 20.75
C LEU A 5 -0.53 19.25 19.50
N LYS A 6 0.67 19.83 19.42
CA LYS A 6 1.21 20.24 18.11
C LYS A 6 1.52 18.96 17.34
N ARG A 7 0.53 18.54 16.53
CA ARG A 7 0.63 17.65 15.37
C ARG A 7 2.07 17.52 14.86
N LYS A 8 2.83 16.57 15.40
CA LYS A 8 3.81 15.83 14.61
C LYS A 8 3.02 14.74 13.87
N LEU A 9 2.09 15.14 13.00
CA LEU A 9 1.87 14.42 11.74
C LEU A 9 3.09 14.74 10.86
N ARG A 10 4.29 14.44 11.38
CA ARG A 10 5.49 14.35 10.55
C ARG A 10 5.21 13.15 9.69
N LEU A 11 5.19 13.41 8.40
CA LEU A 11 5.30 12.44 7.33
C LEU A 11 6.52 11.56 7.63
N PHE A 12 6.37 10.53 8.47
CA PHE A 12 7.37 9.48 8.66
C PHE A 12 7.26 8.44 7.54
N GLY A 13 6.89 8.89 6.33
CA GLY A 13 7.30 8.22 5.10
C GLY A 13 8.58 8.91 4.66
N GLN A 14 9.72 8.26 4.86
CA GLN A 14 10.94 8.73 4.21
C GLN A 14 10.69 8.80 2.70
N SER A 15 11.21 9.84 2.05
CA SER A 15 11.08 9.96 0.59
C SER A 15 11.86 8.82 -0.06
N ILE A 16 11.15 7.92 -0.77
CA ILE A 16 11.79 6.87 -1.55
C ILE A 16 12.36 7.50 -2.82
N GLN A 17 13.68 7.56 -2.92
CA GLN A 17 14.38 8.20 -4.04
C GLN A 17 15.20 7.19 -4.85
N THR A 18 15.71 6.16 -4.18
CA THR A 18 16.67 5.20 -4.72
C THR A 18 16.24 3.76 -4.44
N THR A 19 16.85 2.81 -5.14
CA THR A 19 16.66 1.38 -4.87
C THR A 19 17.14 0.97 -3.48
N GLN A 20 18.11 1.68 -2.91
CA GLN A 20 18.58 1.44 -1.54
C GLN A 20 17.47 1.67 -0.51
N ASP A 21 16.60 2.64 -0.76
CA ASP A 21 15.44 2.96 0.08
C ASP A 21 14.34 1.89 0.03
N LEU A 22 14.51 0.84 -0.79
CA LEU A 22 13.59 -0.30 -0.87
C LEU A 22 14.02 -1.47 0.00
N TYR A 23 15.27 -1.51 0.46
CA TYR A 23 15.75 -2.63 1.28
C TYR A 23 15.26 -2.46 2.72
N PRO A 24 14.71 -3.51 3.36
CA PRO A 24 14.33 -3.44 4.76
C PRO A 24 15.57 -3.50 5.68
N SER A 25 15.50 -2.81 6.81
CA SER A 25 16.41 -2.98 7.93
C SER A 25 16.16 -4.32 8.64
N ASN A 26 17.08 -4.72 9.51
CA ASN A 26 16.90 -5.95 10.30
C ASN A 26 15.66 -5.86 11.20
N GLY A 27 15.41 -4.68 11.78
CA GLY A 27 14.23 -4.44 12.60
C GLY A 27 12.93 -4.51 11.79
N GLU A 28 12.91 -3.94 10.58
CA GLU A 28 11.74 -4.02 9.70
C GLU A 28 11.44 -5.47 9.28
N VAL A 29 12.47 -6.26 8.93
CA VAL A 29 12.30 -7.71 8.65
C VAL A 29 11.75 -8.45 9.87
N TYR A 30 12.33 -8.21 11.05
CA TYR A 30 11.88 -8.85 12.29
C TYR A 30 10.40 -8.57 12.57
N PHE A 31 9.99 -7.30 12.50
CA PHE A 31 8.59 -6.92 12.70
C PHE A 31 7.67 -7.59 11.69
N LEU A 32 8.03 -7.53 10.41
CA LEU A 32 7.20 -8.05 9.32
C LEU A 32 7.06 -9.57 9.39
N TRP A 33 8.11 -10.28 9.82
CA TRP A 33 8.01 -11.71 10.09
C TRP A 33 6.93 -12.01 11.14
N SER A 34 6.95 -11.35 12.30
CA SER A 34 5.89 -11.52 13.32
C SER A 34 4.51 -11.11 12.80
N PHE A 35 4.46 -10.02 12.02
CA PHE A 35 3.23 -9.50 11.42
C PHE A 35 2.54 -10.54 10.52
N ILE A 36 3.30 -11.17 9.63
CA ILE A 36 2.83 -12.20 8.68
C ILE A 36 2.40 -13.48 9.41
N GLN A 37 3.00 -13.79 10.56
CA GLN A 37 2.67 -14.99 11.35
C GLN A 37 1.37 -14.85 12.17
N GLY A 38 0.76 -13.68 12.24
CA GLY A 38 -0.56 -13.53 12.85
C GLY A 38 -0.81 -12.23 13.58
N SER A 39 0.18 -11.36 13.80
CA SER A 39 -0.09 -10.07 14.45
C SER A 39 -1.04 -9.20 13.62
N ILE A 40 -1.11 -9.43 12.30
CA ILE A 40 -2.12 -8.82 11.43
C ILE A 40 -3.56 -9.11 11.89
N MET A 41 -3.83 -10.23 12.55
CA MET A 41 -5.18 -10.63 13.00
C MET A 41 -5.58 -10.02 14.34
N ILE A 42 -4.66 -9.34 15.03
CA ILE A 42 -4.94 -8.68 16.30
C ILE A 42 -5.92 -7.51 16.05
N PRO A 43 -7.08 -7.41 16.75
CA PRO A 43 -8.10 -6.39 16.50
C PRO A 43 -7.57 -4.95 16.53
N GLU A 44 -6.67 -4.63 17.47
CA GLU A 44 -6.05 -3.31 17.61
C GLU A 44 -5.16 -3.00 16.40
N THR A 45 -4.41 -3.99 15.92
CA THR A 45 -3.59 -3.87 14.70
C THR A 45 -4.46 -3.61 13.48
N ARG A 46 -5.56 -4.36 13.32
CA ARG A 46 -6.54 -4.15 12.23
C ARG A 46 -7.17 -2.76 12.30
N TRP A 47 -7.60 -2.35 13.49
CA TRP A 47 -8.18 -1.04 13.72
C TRP A 47 -7.21 0.07 13.30
N GLN A 48 -5.95 -0.04 13.72
CA GLN A 48 -4.94 0.93 13.39
C GLN A 48 -4.66 0.99 11.88
N LEU A 49 -4.40 -0.16 11.24
CA LEU A 49 -4.18 -0.24 9.79
C LEU A 49 -5.38 0.33 9.01
N ARG A 50 -6.60 0.03 9.43
CA ARG A 50 -7.81 0.59 8.82
C ARG A 50 -7.77 2.11 8.86
N HIS A 51 -7.49 2.72 10.00
CA HIS A 51 -7.51 4.17 10.18
C HIS A 51 -6.29 4.90 9.60
N ALA A 52 -5.17 4.20 9.46
CA ALA A 52 -3.96 4.65 8.78
C ALA A 52 -4.04 4.53 7.25
N TRP A 53 -5.08 3.89 6.70
CA TRP A 53 -5.15 3.49 5.29
C TRP A 53 -4.02 2.53 4.88
N GLY A 54 -3.73 1.57 5.75
CA GLY A 54 -2.70 0.57 5.60
C GLY A 54 -1.39 1.01 6.25
N MET A 55 -0.28 0.63 5.63
CA MET A 55 1.04 1.12 6.01
C MET A 55 1.42 2.32 5.13
N CYS A 56 2.43 3.09 5.56
CA CYS A 56 2.97 4.16 4.70
C CYS A 56 3.53 3.57 3.41
N GLU A 57 3.79 4.42 2.42
CA GLU A 57 4.25 4.00 1.08
C GLU A 57 5.40 2.97 1.12
N ARG A 58 6.44 3.23 1.91
CA ARG A 58 7.56 2.31 2.11
C ARG A 58 7.14 1.02 2.80
N HIS A 59 6.48 1.10 3.95
CA HIS A 59 6.15 -0.08 4.75
C HIS A 59 5.09 -0.96 4.09
N GLY A 60 4.18 -0.37 3.30
CA GLY A 60 3.23 -1.12 2.49
C GLY A 60 3.92 -1.96 1.42
N PHE A 61 4.95 -1.40 0.76
CA PHE A 61 5.81 -2.16 -0.14
C PHE A 61 6.63 -3.22 0.60
N LEU A 62 7.24 -2.88 1.74
CA LEU A 62 8.04 -3.84 2.49
C LEU A 62 7.21 -5.03 3.01
N ALA A 63 5.97 -4.81 3.42
CA ALA A 63 5.09 -5.87 3.88
C ALA A 63 4.90 -6.95 2.81
N VAL A 64 4.65 -6.56 1.55
CA VAL A 64 4.57 -7.51 0.44
C VAL A 64 5.93 -8.06 0.03
N ALA A 65 7.00 -7.25 0.04
CA ALA A 65 8.32 -7.72 -0.32
C ALA A 65 8.82 -8.84 0.62
N VAL A 66 8.70 -8.61 1.94
CA VAL A 66 9.10 -9.57 2.97
C VAL A 66 8.21 -10.81 2.95
N GLU A 67 6.89 -10.65 2.78
CA GLU A 67 5.99 -11.80 2.64
C GLU A 67 6.29 -12.61 1.38
N GLY A 68 6.62 -11.96 0.27
CA GLY A 68 7.02 -12.62 -0.97
C GLY A 68 8.28 -13.45 -0.80
N ALA A 69 9.25 -12.95 -0.04
CA ALA A 69 10.48 -13.67 0.26
C ALA A 69 10.24 -14.90 1.14
N PHE A 70 9.36 -14.82 2.14
CA PHE A 70 9.10 -15.93 3.07
C PHE A 70 8.03 -16.92 2.60
N ARG A 71 7.11 -16.50 1.73
CA ARG A 71 5.94 -17.29 1.31
C ARG A 71 5.81 -17.44 -0.21
N HIS A 72 6.88 -17.17 -0.97
CA HIS A 72 6.92 -17.35 -2.43
C HIS A 72 5.72 -16.71 -3.15
N CYS A 73 5.46 -15.43 -2.85
CA CYS A 73 4.37 -14.64 -3.42
C CYS A 73 2.94 -15.07 -3.03
N PHE A 74 2.77 -15.85 -1.95
CA PHE A 74 1.47 -16.08 -1.31
C PHE A 74 1.12 -14.91 -0.36
N PHE A 75 0.62 -13.80 -0.91
CA PHE A 75 0.43 -12.52 -0.22
C PHE A 75 -0.91 -12.38 0.54
N HIS A 76 -1.28 -13.40 1.32
CA HIS A 76 -2.60 -13.45 1.97
C HIS A 76 -2.85 -12.27 2.92
N GLY A 77 -1.89 -11.91 3.76
CA GLY A 77 -2.07 -10.83 4.74
C GLY A 77 -2.34 -9.46 4.08
N PRO A 78 -1.45 -8.99 3.19
CA PRO A 78 -1.62 -7.78 2.40
C PRO A 78 -2.89 -7.79 1.56
N ALA A 79 -3.22 -8.90 0.91
CA ALA A 79 -4.45 -9.01 0.14
C ALA A 79 -5.69 -8.74 1.01
N ILE A 80 -5.77 -9.33 2.21
CA ILE A 80 -6.86 -9.04 3.16
C ILE A 80 -6.90 -7.55 3.53
N VAL A 81 -5.77 -7.00 4.00
CA VAL A 81 -5.73 -5.62 4.51
C VAL A 81 -6.11 -4.63 3.42
N TYR A 82 -5.47 -4.71 2.27
CA TYR A 82 -5.70 -3.75 1.20
C TYR A 82 -7.04 -3.99 0.50
N GLY A 83 -7.56 -5.22 0.45
CA GLY A 83 -8.92 -5.47 -0.03
C GLY A 83 -9.99 -4.76 0.81
N GLU A 84 -9.92 -4.84 2.15
CA GLU A 84 -10.86 -4.13 3.02
C GLU A 84 -10.72 -2.60 2.93
N LEU A 85 -9.50 -2.10 2.69
CA LEU A 85 -9.28 -0.68 2.44
C LEU A 85 -9.89 -0.24 1.11
N MET A 86 -9.86 -1.09 0.09
CA MET A 86 -10.49 -0.81 -1.20
C MET A 86 -12.02 -0.85 -1.10
N GLU A 87 -12.60 -1.80 -0.36
CA GLU A 87 -14.03 -1.80 -0.02
C GLU A 87 -14.44 -0.51 0.71
N ARG A 88 -13.62 -0.07 1.67
CA ARG A 88 -13.82 1.21 2.36
C ARG A 88 -13.72 2.41 1.41
N ALA A 89 -12.78 2.38 0.46
CA ALA A 89 -12.66 3.43 -0.56
C ALA A 89 -13.92 3.48 -1.42
N LEU A 90 -14.39 2.33 -1.91
CA LEU A 90 -15.60 2.23 -2.70
C LEU A 90 -16.83 2.74 -1.94
N ALA A 91 -16.97 2.37 -0.67
CA ALA A 91 -18.03 2.88 0.20
C ALA A 91 -18.00 4.42 0.33
N ALA A 92 -16.82 5.05 0.31
CA ALA A 92 -16.70 6.51 0.33
C ALA A 92 -17.23 7.17 -0.94
N PHE A 93 -17.12 6.52 -2.10
CA PHE A 93 -17.65 7.01 -3.38
C PHE A 93 -19.15 6.76 -3.56
N ASN A 94 -19.74 5.84 -2.80
CA ASN A 94 -21.17 5.51 -2.89
C ASN A 94 -22.08 6.43 -2.06
N VAL A 95 -21.52 7.47 -1.44
CA VAL A 95 -22.28 8.42 -0.61
C VAL A 95 -23.00 9.43 -1.50
N ILE A 96 -24.26 9.14 -1.86
CA ILE A 96 -25.13 10.08 -2.61
C ILE A 96 -25.64 11.17 -1.67
N ARG A 97 -24.92 12.29 -1.57
CA ARG A 97 -25.28 13.41 -0.69
C ARG A 97 -24.77 14.76 -1.26
N PRO A 98 -25.38 15.90 -0.85
CA PRO A 98 -24.83 17.23 -1.16
C PRO A 98 -23.37 17.34 -0.73
N PHE A 99 -22.56 18.09 -1.49
CA PHE A 99 -21.13 18.26 -1.23
C PHE A 99 -20.33 16.94 -1.24
N GLU A 100 -20.65 16.06 -2.19
CA GLU A 100 -20.03 14.74 -2.40
C GLU A 100 -18.50 14.80 -2.29
N GLU A 101 -17.83 15.73 -2.99
CA GLU A 101 -16.38 15.88 -2.98
C GLU A 101 -15.81 16.06 -1.56
N ILE A 102 -16.44 16.93 -0.76
CA ILE A 102 -16.03 17.21 0.63
C ILE A 102 -16.19 15.94 1.48
N GLN A 103 -17.26 15.18 1.25
CA GLN A 103 -17.49 13.94 1.98
C GLN A 103 -16.49 12.87 1.60
N ILE A 104 -16.22 12.67 0.31
CA ILE A 104 -15.19 11.74 -0.16
C ILE A 104 -13.84 12.11 0.48
N VAL A 105 -13.43 13.38 0.41
CA VAL A 105 -12.16 13.84 1.00
C VAL A 105 -12.08 13.55 2.50
N ARG A 106 -13.18 13.72 3.24
CA ARG A 106 -13.27 13.39 4.67
C ARG A 106 -13.15 11.88 4.93
N HIS A 107 -13.85 11.05 4.17
CA HIS A 107 -13.81 9.59 4.35
C HIS A 107 -12.45 9.00 3.98
N LEU A 108 -11.79 9.55 2.94
CA LEU A 108 -10.46 9.14 2.49
C LEU A 108 -9.33 9.65 3.40
N ARG A 109 -9.63 10.47 4.40
CA ARG A 109 -8.65 11.01 5.33
C ARG A 109 -8.04 9.91 6.21
N GLU A 110 -6.74 10.01 6.39
CA GLU A 110 -5.97 9.27 7.38
C GLU A 110 -6.07 9.94 8.75
N ILE A 111 -6.33 9.14 9.78
CA ILE A 111 -6.48 9.64 11.15
C ILE A 111 -5.52 8.98 12.14
N GLN A 112 -4.79 7.93 11.73
CA GLN A 112 -3.74 7.27 12.52
C GLN A 112 -2.45 7.22 11.70
N PRO A 113 -1.27 7.22 12.34
CA PRO A 113 0.00 7.03 11.65
C PRO A 113 0.17 5.58 11.19
N CYS A 114 1.15 5.36 10.31
CA CYS A 114 1.59 4.01 9.97
C CYS A 114 2.08 3.26 11.22
N LEU A 115 1.59 2.02 11.39
CA LEU A 115 1.92 1.13 12.51
C LEU A 115 3.43 0.97 12.75
N MET A 116 4.19 0.65 11.71
CA MET A 116 5.64 0.47 11.82
C MET A 116 6.35 1.79 12.17
N CYS A 117 5.90 2.91 11.59
CA CYS A 117 6.46 4.23 11.91
C CYS A 117 6.19 4.62 13.37
N GLU A 118 5.00 4.33 13.89
CA GLU A 118 4.64 4.60 15.29
C GLU A 118 5.46 3.75 16.26
N LEU A 119 5.75 2.51 15.88
CA LEU A 119 6.60 1.59 16.63
C LEU A 119 8.12 1.79 16.37
N GLU A 120 8.49 2.87 15.69
CA GLU A 120 9.88 3.25 15.40
C GLU A 120 10.68 2.19 14.61
N TYR A 121 9.98 1.38 13.80
CA TYR A 121 10.59 0.54 12.78
C TYR A 121 10.81 1.37 11.51
N GLY A 122 12.07 1.56 11.16
CA GLY A 122 12.50 2.25 9.95
C GLY A 122 13.84 1.71 9.43
N PRO A 123 14.44 2.37 8.42
CA PRO A 123 15.59 1.81 7.71
C PRO A 123 16.88 1.71 8.52
N HIS A 124 16.96 2.34 9.69
CA HIS A 124 18.11 2.23 10.60
C HIS A 124 17.83 1.38 11.83
N THR A 125 16.64 0.78 11.95
CA THR A 125 16.28 -0.01 13.12
C THR A 125 17.06 -1.32 13.11
N HIS A 126 17.89 -1.52 14.13
CA HIS A 126 18.65 -2.75 14.31
C HIS A 126 17.95 -3.67 15.30
N ARG A 127 17.78 -4.94 14.92
CA ARG A 127 17.39 -6.04 15.79
C ARG A 127 18.26 -7.23 15.45
N GLU A 128 18.76 -7.91 16.47
CA GLU A 128 19.45 -9.18 16.30
C GLU A 128 18.41 -10.28 16.09
N TYR A 129 18.61 -11.07 15.05
CA TYR A 129 17.78 -12.22 14.73
C TYR A 129 18.62 -13.24 13.92
N LEU A 130 18.05 -14.41 13.63
CA LEU A 130 18.74 -15.45 12.88
C LEU A 130 19.21 -14.90 11.50
N PRO A 131 20.53 -14.96 11.19
CA PRO A 131 21.08 -14.34 9.99
C PRO A 131 20.42 -14.78 8.68
N ASP A 132 20.05 -16.06 8.58
CA ASP A 132 19.39 -16.61 7.41
C ASP A 132 18.00 -16.00 7.17
N TYR A 133 17.25 -15.71 8.24
CA TYR A 133 15.95 -15.04 8.16
C TYR A 133 16.09 -13.60 7.69
N ILE A 134 17.09 -12.86 8.22
CA ILE A 134 17.35 -11.49 7.79
C ILE A 134 17.77 -11.46 6.32
N ARG A 135 18.63 -12.40 5.90
CA ARG A 135 19.04 -12.51 4.49
C ARG A 135 17.84 -12.80 3.59
N ALA A 136 17.00 -13.77 3.97
CA ALA A 136 15.80 -14.11 3.21
C ALA A 136 14.84 -12.92 3.11
N GLY A 137 14.49 -12.27 4.22
CA GLY A 137 13.56 -11.14 4.23
C GLY A 137 14.04 -9.89 3.47
N LYS A 138 15.34 -9.79 3.18
CA LYS A 138 15.92 -8.72 2.34
C LYS A 138 15.91 -9.05 0.84
N ASP A 139 15.56 -10.27 0.46
CA ASP A 139 15.51 -10.67 -0.95
C ASP A 139 14.30 -10.07 -1.65
N LEU A 140 14.56 -9.17 -2.60
CA LEU A 140 13.53 -8.52 -3.42
C LEU A 140 13.27 -9.26 -4.75
N SER A 141 13.89 -10.42 -5.00
CA SER A 141 13.77 -11.17 -6.25
C SER A 141 12.31 -11.57 -6.54
N GLN A 142 11.62 -12.11 -5.53
CA GLN A 142 10.24 -12.60 -5.64
C GLN A 142 9.28 -11.47 -5.96
N ILE A 143 9.36 -10.34 -5.23
CA ILE A 143 8.47 -9.21 -5.46
C ILE A 143 8.75 -8.50 -6.80
N ARG A 144 10.01 -8.50 -7.24
CA ARG A 144 10.39 -8.00 -8.57
C ARG A 144 9.79 -8.86 -9.68
N ALA A 145 9.92 -10.18 -9.59
CA ALA A 145 9.35 -11.11 -10.56
C ALA A 145 7.82 -10.96 -10.61
N PHE A 146 7.16 -10.92 -9.45
CA PHE A 146 5.71 -10.70 -9.35
C PHE A 146 5.28 -9.37 -9.99
N ALA A 147 5.98 -8.27 -9.70
CA ALA A 147 5.66 -6.95 -10.26
C ALA A 147 5.89 -6.90 -11.79
N GLN A 148 6.88 -7.62 -12.31
CA GLN A 148 7.15 -7.76 -13.74
C GLN A 148 6.05 -8.56 -14.43
N GLU A 149 5.70 -9.73 -13.89
CA GLU A 149 4.68 -10.63 -14.44
C GLU A 149 3.31 -9.94 -14.53
N THR A 150 2.96 -9.15 -13.51
CA THR A 150 1.66 -8.47 -13.40
C THR A 150 1.65 -7.06 -14.01
N ALA A 151 2.79 -6.58 -14.52
CA ALA A 151 2.98 -5.21 -15.03
C ALA A 151 1.93 -4.72 -16.04
N PRO A 152 1.45 -5.53 -17.00
CA PRO A 152 0.47 -5.08 -17.99
C PRO A 152 -0.82 -4.53 -17.36
N TYR A 153 -1.21 -5.02 -16.19
CA TYR A 153 -2.51 -4.73 -15.57
C TYR A 153 -2.44 -3.56 -14.58
N TRP A 154 -1.38 -3.45 -13.78
CA TRP A 154 -1.29 -2.37 -12.78
C TRP A 154 -0.68 -1.07 -13.32
N ARG A 155 0.12 -1.11 -14.39
CA ARG A 155 0.81 0.09 -14.92
C ARG A 155 -0.16 1.19 -15.37
N ALA A 156 -1.29 0.82 -15.97
CA ALA A 156 -2.31 1.77 -16.41
C ALA A 156 -3.00 2.49 -15.24
N LEU A 157 -2.86 1.98 -14.01
CA LEU A 157 -3.49 2.51 -12.79
C LEU A 157 -2.55 3.41 -11.97
N VAL A 158 -1.28 3.47 -12.36
CA VAL A 158 -0.24 4.26 -11.69
C VAL A 158 -0.66 5.73 -11.60
N CYS A 159 -0.53 6.30 -10.42
CA CYS A 159 -0.82 7.71 -10.21
C CYS A 159 0.13 8.61 -11.02
N GLY A 160 -0.44 9.43 -11.93
CA GLY A 160 0.35 10.36 -12.75
C GLY A 160 1.23 11.29 -11.91
N ARG A 161 0.69 11.84 -10.80
CA ARG A 161 1.48 12.68 -9.88
C ARG A 161 2.64 11.96 -9.20
N CYS A 162 2.47 10.70 -8.79
CA CYS A 162 3.57 9.90 -8.23
C CYS A 162 4.65 9.62 -9.29
N ALA A 163 4.23 9.40 -10.53
CA ALA A 163 5.11 9.14 -11.67
C ALA A 163 5.73 10.41 -12.27
N GLY A 164 5.24 11.60 -11.95
CA GLY A 164 5.65 12.85 -12.60
C GLY A 164 5.15 12.97 -14.05
N THR A 165 3.96 12.45 -14.34
CA THR A 165 3.32 12.49 -15.66
C THR A 165 1.92 13.10 -15.58
N ASP A 166 1.35 13.46 -16.74
CA ASP A 166 -0.02 13.98 -16.85
C ASP A 166 -1.09 12.89 -16.89
N ALA A 167 -0.72 11.62 -16.68
CA ALA A 167 -1.66 10.51 -16.65
C ALA A 167 -2.76 10.77 -15.61
N GLN A 168 -4.01 10.47 -15.98
CA GLN A 168 -5.19 10.79 -15.16
C GLN A 168 -5.36 10.01 -13.85
N PRO A 169 -4.91 8.75 -13.71
CA PRO A 169 -5.10 8.00 -12.46
C PRO A 169 -4.51 8.72 -11.24
N ARG A 170 -5.16 8.55 -10.08
CA ARG A 170 -4.73 9.15 -8.81
C ARG A 170 -4.73 8.11 -7.71
N CYS A 171 -3.66 8.07 -6.92
CA CYS A 171 -3.70 7.41 -5.62
C CYS A 171 -4.56 8.24 -4.65
N ARG A 172 -5.01 7.62 -3.56
CA ARG A 172 -5.81 8.24 -2.49
C ARG A 172 -5.26 9.60 -2.06
N ILE A 173 -3.95 9.70 -1.84
CA ILE A 173 -3.30 10.92 -1.34
C ILE A 173 -3.48 12.08 -2.34
N HIS A 174 -3.14 11.85 -3.61
CA HIS A 174 -3.25 12.87 -4.66
C HIS A 174 -4.70 13.14 -5.06
N LEU A 175 -5.57 12.12 -5.04
CA LEU A 175 -7.01 12.28 -5.26
C LEU A 175 -7.62 13.24 -4.24
N ARG A 176 -7.29 13.10 -2.95
CA ARG A 176 -7.79 14.02 -1.92
C ARG A 176 -7.35 15.45 -2.15
N GLN A 177 -6.13 15.66 -2.64
CA GLN A 177 -5.63 16.99 -2.98
C GLN A 177 -6.39 17.57 -4.18
N ASP A 178 -6.61 16.75 -5.21
CA ASP A 178 -7.34 17.16 -6.41
C ASP A 178 -8.81 17.51 -6.10
N LEU A 179 -9.49 16.68 -5.32
CA LEU A 179 -10.86 16.95 -4.87
C LEU A 179 -10.95 18.19 -3.97
N ALA A 180 -9.97 18.39 -3.08
CA ALA A 180 -9.91 19.61 -2.26
C ALA A 180 -9.72 20.89 -3.09
N ASN A 181 -9.20 20.76 -4.32
CA ASN A 181 -9.00 21.84 -5.27
C ASN A 181 -10.12 21.93 -6.34
N GLY A 182 -11.22 21.18 -6.19
CA GLY A 182 -12.39 21.25 -7.08
C GLY A 182 -12.34 20.39 -8.34
N SER A 183 -11.60 19.27 -8.33
CA SER A 183 -11.62 18.31 -9.46
C SER A 183 -12.96 17.58 -9.58
N THR A 184 -13.59 17.63 -10.75
CA THR A 184 -14.97 17.16 -10.98
C THR A 184 -15.12 15.73 -11.54
N ARG A 185 -14.04 14.98 -11.78
CA ARG A 185 -14.08 13.67 -12.48
C ARG A 185 -14.41 12.48 -11.56
N ILE A 186 -15.39 12.62 -10.67
CA ILE A 186 -15.65 11.63 -9.60
C ILE A 186 -15.99 10.24 -10.16
N ALA A 187 -16.82 10.17 -11.21
CA ALA A 187 -17.21 8.90 -11.82
C ALA A 187 -16.01 8.08 -12.34
N GLU A 188 -15.04 8.73 -12.99
CA GLU A 188 -13.80 8.06 -13.45
C GLU A 188 -12.97 7.55 -12.27
N LYS A 189 -12.87 8.32 -11.18
CA LYS A 189 -12.11 7.92 -9.99
C LYS A 189 -12.79 6.77 -9.24
N ARG A 190 -14.13 6.78 -9.22
CA ARG A 190 -14.93 5.68 -8.69
C ARG A 190 -14.72 4.41 -9.51
N ALA A 191 -14.81 4.47 -10.84
CA ALA A 191 -14.60 3.32 -11.72
C ALA A 191 -13.21 2.69 -11.52
N GLN A 192 -12.17 3.52 -11.32
CA GLN A 192 -10.83 3.02 -10.97
C GLN A 192 -10.84 2.23 -9.66
N VAL A 193 -11.51 2.75 -8.62
CA VAL A 193 -11.60 2.10 -7.31
C VAL A 193 -12.43 0.83 -7.37
N GLU A 194 -13.54 0.83 -8.10
CA GLU A 194 -14.38 -0.35 -8.35
C GLU A 194 -13.56 -1.45 -9.01
N TYR A 195 -12.85 -1.14 -10.10
CA TYR A 195 -12.00 -2.08 -10.81
C TYR A 195 -10.97 -2.75 -9.87
N ILE A 196 -10.23 -1.96 -9.08
CA ILE A 196 -9.24 -2.51 -8.15
C ILE A 196 -9.92 -3.37 -7.08
N THR A 197 -11.09 -2.93 -6.57
CA THR A 197 -11.84 -3.61 -5.50
C THR A 197 -12.35 -4.98 -5.94
N GLU A 198 -12.88 -5.08 -7.15
CA GLU A 198 -13.36 -6.35 -7.72
C GLU A 198 -12.21 -7.37 -7.86
N HIS A 199 -11.12 -6.95 -8.49
CA HIS A 199 -10.00 -7.85 -8.79
C HIS A 199 -9.24 -8.29 -7.51
N ILE A 200 -9.09 -7.40 -6.53
CA ILE A 200 -8.48 -7.78 -5.23
C ILE A 200 -9.41 -8.70 -4.43
N ALA A 201 -10.73 -8.57 -4.56
CA ALA A 201 -11.68 -9.48 -3.93
C ALA A 201 -11.56 -10.90 -4.52
N THR A 202 -11.46 -11.03 -5.85
CA THR A 202 -11.20 -12.32 -6.49
C THR A 202 -9.85 -12.91 -6.08
N TYR A 203 -8.79 -12.09 -6.02
CA TYR A 203 -7.48 -12.58 -5.55
C TYR A 203 -7.51 -13.02 -4.08
N ARG A 204 -8.25 -12.32 -3.21
CA ARG A 204 -8.44 -12.76 -1.82
C ARG A 204 -9.21 -14.07 -1.74
N GLN A 205 -10.22 -14.24 -2.57
CA GLN A 205 -11.06 -15.43 -2.58
C GLN A 205 -10.24 -16.67 -2.96
N SER A 206 -9.22 -16.54 -3.81
CA SER A 206 -8.41 -17.69 -4.22
C SER A 206 -7.51 -18.29 -3.13
N PHE A 207 -7.38 -17.62 -1.99
CA PHE A 207 -6.76 -18.20 -0.79
C PHE A 207 -7.67 -19.18 -0.05
N VAL A 208 -8.96 -19.22 -0.37
CA VAL A 208 -9.91 -20.22 0.11
C VAL A 208 -9.73 -21.50 -0.71
N TRP A 209 -9.67 -22.66 -0.04
CA TRP A 209 -9.31 -23.94 -0.65
C TRP A 209 -10.16 -24.27 -1.89
N GLU A 210 -11.47 -24.02 -1.82
CA GLU A 210 -12.43 -24.28 -2.89
C GLU A 210 -12.23 -23.42 -4.15
N TYR A 211 -11.52 -22.30 -4.03
CA TYR A 211 -11.31 -21.32 -5.11
C TYR A 211 -9.84 -21.19 -5.48
N ARG A 212 -8.99 -22.12 -5.05
CA ARG A 212 -7.57 -22.10 -5.34
C ARG A 212 -7.32 -22.09 -6.85
N ASP A 213 -6.34 -21.31 -7.27
CA ASP A 213 -5.91 -21.15 -8.67
C ASP A 213 -7.00 -20.56 -9.59
N SER A 214 -8.06 -19.96 -9.02
CA SER A 214 -9.09 -19.24 -9.79
C SER A 214 -8.66 -17.82 -10.16
N GLU A 215 -7.56 -17.31 -9.58
CA GLU A 215 -7.07 -15.98 -9.87
C GLU A 215 -6.35 -15.88 -11.22
N THR A 216 -6.55 -14.75 -11.92
CA THR A 216 -5.77 -14.39 -13.10
C THR A 216 -4.57 -13.52 -12.71
N LEU A 217 -3.67 -13.26 -13.66
CA LEU A 217 -2.60 -12.26 -13.48
C LEU A 217 -3.16 -10.85 -13.17
N GLU A 218 -4.32 -10.52 -13.71
CA GLU A 218 -5.02 -9.26 -13.46
C GLU A 218 -5.52 -9.17 -12.00
N ASN A 219 -6.09 -10.26 -11.49
CA ASN A 219 -6.47 -10.37 -10.07
C ASN A 219 -5.24 -10.21 -9.16
N ARG A 220 -4.13 -10.89 -9.49
CA ARG A 220 -2.86 -10.75 -8.76
C ARG A 220 -2.33 -9.32 -8.80
N ALA A 221 -2.39 -8.65 -9.96
CA ALA A 221 -1.97 -7.26 -10.14
C ALA A 221 -2.76 -6.25 -9.28
N ALA A 222 -3.99 -6.59 -8.91
CA ALA A 222 -4.82 -5.75 -8.06
C ALA A 222 -4.21 -5.53 -6.68
N LEU A 223 -3.36 -6.44 -6.17
CA LEU A 223 -2.65 -6.22 -4.91
C LEU A 223 -1.69 -5.03 -5.00
N ILE A 224 -0.86 -4.98 -6.05
CA ILE A 224 0.04 -3.83 -6.30
C ILE A 224 -0.78 -2.56 -6.47
N SER A 225 -1.89 -2.66 -7.21
CA SER A 225 -2.78 -1.52 -7.46
C SER A 225 -3.45 -0.99 -6.20
N ALA A 226 -3.90 -1.86 -5.30
CA ALA A 226 -4.51 -1.49 -4.04
C ALA A 226 -3.50 -0.81 -3.11
N ILE A 227 -2.29 -1.38 -2.98
CA ILE A 227 -1.20 -0.76 -2.19
C ILE A 227 -0.82 0.59 -2.79
N GLY A 228 -0.61 0.63 -4.11
CA GLY A 228 -0.27 1.83 -4.86
C GLY A 228 -1.31 2.94 -4.68
N TRP A 229 -2.59 2.56 -4.73
CA TRP A 229 -3.70 3.49 -4.55
C TRP A 229 -3.82 3.97 -3.10
N CYS A 230 -3.76 3.08 -2.10
CA CYS A 230 -3.91 3.45 -0.69
C CYS A 230 -2.73 4.27 -0.15
N SER A 231 -1.50 3.83 -0.44
CA SER A 231 -0.28 4.28 0.23
C SER A 231 0.65 5.11 -0.66
N GLY A 232 0.58 4.93 -1.98
CA GLY A 232 1.45 5.61 -2.95
C GLY A 232 2.23 4.64 -3.85
N TRP A 233 2.73 5.13 -4.98
CA TRP A 233 3.31 4.32 -6.07
C TRP A 233 4.84 4.32 -6.13
N ARG A 234 5.52 5.22 -5.42
CA ARG A 234 6.96 5.47 -5.54
C ARG A 234 7.82 4.21 -5.39
N PRO A 235 7.61 3.30 -4.43
CA PRO A 235 8.44 2.10 -4.31
C PRO A 235 8.33 1.20 -5.54
N TRP A 236 7.12 1.03 -6.08
CA TRP A 236 6.91 0.26 -7.31
C TRP A 236 7.60 0.89 -8.51
N LEU A 237 7.51 2.22 -8.62
CA LEU A 237 8.15 2.98 -9.69
C LEU A 237 9.67 2.88 -9.63
N VAL A 238 10.26 2.97 -8.44
CA VAL A 238 11.70 2.80 -8.23
C VAL A 238 12.13 1.35 -8.47
N LEU A 239 11.38 0.37 -7.95
CA LEU A 239 11.66 -1.06 -8.15
C LEU A 239 11.75 -1.40 -9.65
N MET A 240 10.82 -0.85 -10.43
CA MET A 240 10.64 -1.13 -11.85
C MET A 240 11.40 -0.17 -12.77
N ASN A 241 12.21 0.74 -12.23
CA ASN A 241 12.93 1.79 -12.98
C ASN A 241 12.01 2.62 -13.91
N LEU A 242 10.79 2.92 -13.45
CA LEU A 242 9.78 3.68 -14.21
C LEU A 242 9.81 5.18 -13.94
N VAL A 243 10.66 5.62 -13.01
CA VAL A 243 10.97 7.03 -12.77
C VAL A 243 12.49 7.19 -12.74
N PRO A 244 13.04 8.34 -13.19
CA PRO A 244 14.47 8.59 -13.05
C PRO A 244 14.86 8.49 -11.58
N ASN A 245 15.88 7.68 -11.30
CA ASN A 245 16.56 7.75 -10.02
C ASN A 245 17.10 9.17 -9.90
N ARG A 246 16.66 9.91 -8.87
CA ARG A 246 17.32 11.17 -8.53
C ARG A 246 18.66 10.77 -7.96
N THR A 247 19.70 10.79 -8.78
CA THR A 247 21.07 10.70 -8.29
C THR A 247 21.28 11.91 -7.38
N GLY A 248 21.32 11.65 -6.08
CA GLY A 248 21.77 12.62 -5.08
C GLY A 248 23.26 12.86 -5.20
#